data_AF-A0A7C3KX57-F1
#
_entry.id   AF-A0A7C3KX57-F1
#
_cell.length_a   1.000
_cell.length_b   1.000
_cell.length_c   1.000
_cell.angle_alpha   90.00
_cell.angle_beta   90.00
_cell.angle_gamma   90.00
#
_symmetry.space_group_name_H-M   'P 1'
#
loop_
_entity.id
_entity.type
_entity.pdbx_description
1 polymer ?
#
loop_
_entity_poly.entity_id
_entity_poly.type
_entity_poly.pdbx_seq_one_letter_code
_entity_poly.pdbx_strand_id
1 'polypeptide(L)'
;MKKLFLFRDREHVEFAHGNFLVSVILQTAVWMVGNFFLWRWLRPDIAEAQITSTFWAVLGCFTILHAFMGLFEYFFHRYVLHSVFWRPLGPMKRKHTEHHSLTHVRELKHKQDDEGNVEVRNCYPIVTPEQIESSAFPGYALVSFLLVFSGPLIAVQLLLPGLPILLAGYLAVVFSYALYEVKHAVEHNDYYSFWKPRIERSRFFRSWYAFHLMHHSRIRVNQAIGGVFALPIWDWVFGTYFIPEHLPLPEATVPPESQVPPEPRRIIRWLDSLVAKAEDRIVARRKKAALRAASER
;
A
#
# COMPACT_ATOMS: atom_id res chain seq x y z
N MET A 1 3.36 4.40 27.33
CA MET A 1 2.27 3.98 26.43
C MET A 1 2.21 4.72 25.10
N LYS A 2 2.32 6.05 25.00
CA LYS A 2 2.26 6.77 23.70
C LYS A 2 3.31 6.30 22.66
N LYS A 3 4.51 5.91 23.10
CA LYS A 3 5.57 5.36 22.22
C LYS A 3 5.24 3.99 21.59
N LEU A 4 4.33 3.19 22.18
CA LEU A 4 3.96 1.87 21.65
C LEU A 4 3.02 1.94 20.42
N PHE A 5 2.35 3.07 20.22
CA PHE A 5 1.39 3.29 19.14
C PHE A 5 1.93 4.20 18.03
N LEU A 6 3.16 4.68 18.19
CA LEU A 6 3.88 5.45 17.19
C LEU A 6 4.99 4.57 16.67
N PHE A 7 4.86 4.06 15.43
CA PHE A 7 5.90 3.30 14.72
C PHE A 7 7.07 4.19 14.26
N ARG A 8 7.25 5.31 14.94
CA ARG A 8 8.02 6.47 14.53
C ARG A 8 8.80 6.96 15.72
N ASP A 9 10.08 7.16 15.53
CA ASP A 9 10.81 8.05 16.41
C ASP A 9 10.44 9.49 16.02
N ARG A 10 10.15 10.34 17.00
CA ARG A 10 9.87 11.76 16.72
C ARG A 10 11.16 12.57 16.63
N GLU A 11 12.25 12.03 17.15
CA GLU A 11 13.57 12.65 17.20
C GLU A 11 14.46 12.16 16.04
N HIS A 12 14.15 10.99 15.47
CA HIS A 12 14.90 10.39 14.37
C HIS A 12 13.96 10.09 13.19
N VAL A 13 14.42 10.33 11.97
CA VAL A 13 13.63 10.12 10.74
C VAL A 13 13.54 8.63 10.33
N GLU A 14 13.96 7.73 11.21
CA GLU A 14 14.01 6.31 10.93
C GLU A 14 12.69 5.61 11.29
N PHE A 15 12.32 4.65 10.45
CA PHE A 15 11.23 3.73 10.76
C PHE A 15 11.64 2.84 11.93
N ALA A 16 10.87 2.87 13.02
CA ALA A 16 11.20 2.15 14.24
C ALA A 16 10.81 0.66 14.13
N HIS A 17 11.54 -0.10 13.32
CA HIS A 17 11.26 -1.51 12.98
C HIS A 17 10.97 -2.40 14.19
N GLY A 18 11.77 -2.25 15.27
CA GLY A 18 11.57 -3.03 16.50
C GLY A 18 10.24 -2.73 17.18
N ASN A 19 9.90 -1.45 17.34
CA ASN A 19 8.63 -1.03 17.94
C ASN A 19 7.42 -1.45 17.09
N PHE A 20 7.56 -1.33 15.76
CA PHE A 20 6.56 -1.82 14.81
C PHE A 20 6.32 -3.32 14.98
N LEU A 21 7.38 -4.13 14.96
CA LEU A 21 7.28 -5.58 15.08
C LEU A 21 6.65 -6.01 16.41
N VAL A 22 7.11 -5.42 17.53
CA VAL A 22 6.54 -5.69 18.86
C VAL A 22 5.04 -5.37 18.87
N SER A 23 4.63 -4.23 18.31
CA SER A 23 3.22 -3.86 18.26
C SER A 23 2.39 -4.79 17.38
N VAL A 24 2.89 -5.20 16.21
CA VAL A 24 2.23 -6.18 15.33
C VAL A 24 2.05 -7.51 16.07
N ILE A 25 3.09 -8.01 16.75
CA ILE A 25 3.04 -9.26 17.52
C ILE A 25 2.00 -9.16 18.64
N LEU A 26 2.03 -8.08 19.44
CA LEU A 26 1.09 -7.90 20.54
C LEU A 26 -0.36 -7.80 20.07
N GLN A 27 -0.63 -6.98 19.04
CA GLN A 27 -1.97 -6.85 18.47
C GLN A 27 -2.47 -8.18 17.90
N THR A 28 -1.60 -8.92 17.20
CA THR A 28 -1.92 -10.23 16.63
C THR A 28 -2.21 -11.26 17.73
N ALA A 29 -1.39 -11.33 18.77
CA ALA A 29 -1.58 -12.26 19.88
C ALA A 29 -2.91 -12.02 20.60
N VAL A 30 -3.20 -10.75 20.95
CA VAL A 30 -4.48 -10.37 21.58
C VAL A 30 -5.65 -10.74 20.68
N TRP A 31 -5.56 -10.46 19.38
CA TRP A 31 -6.61 -10.76 18.41
C TRP A 31 -6.85 -12.27 18.25
N MET A 32 -5.78 -13.07 18.10
CA MET A 32 -5.86 -14.52 17.96
C MET A 32 -6.44 -15.17 19.22
N VAL A 33 -5.96 -14.79 20.40
CA VAL A 33 -6.44 -15.34 21.67
C VAL A 33 -7.92 -15.00 21.88
N GLY A 34 -8.30 -13.74 21.64
CA GLY A 34 -9.69 -13.30 21.74
C GLY A 34 -10.61 -14.05 20.77
N ASN A 35 -10.20 -14.20 19.50
CA ASN A 35 -10.96 -14.98 18.52
C ASN A 35 -11.06 -16.45 18.90
N PHE A 36 -9.97 -17.07 19.38
CA PHE A 36 -9.98 -18.47 19.78
C PHE A 36 -11.02 -18.73 20.87
N PHE A 37 -11.02 -17.94 21.94
CA PHE A 37 -11.99 -18.12 23.03
C PHE A 37 -13.42 -17.81 22.59
N LEU A 38 -13.62 -16.79 21.75
CA LEU A 38 -14.94 -16.48 21.18
C LEU A 38 -15.48 -17.66 20.38
N TRP A 39 -14.69 -18.21 19.47
CA TRP A 39 -15.10 -19.35 18.63
C TRP A 39 -15.23 -20.64 19.44
N ARG A 40 -14.37 -20.85 20.44
CA ARG A 40 -14.48 -22.00 21.36
C ARG A 40 -15.82 -22.01 22.10
N TRP A 41 -16.36 -20.83 22.39
CA TRP A 41 -17.67 -20.65 23.02
C TRP A 41 -18.84 -20.79 22.03
N LEU A 42 -18.77 -20.14 20.86
CA LEU A 42 -19.87 -20.11 19.89
C LEU A 42 -19.97 -21.39 19.03
N ARG A 43 -18.83 -21.88 18.52
CA ARG A 43 -18.72 -22.99 17.56
C ARG A 43 -17.40 -23.73 17.82
N PRO A 44 -17.37 -24.64 18.81
CA PRO A 44 -16.14 -25.31 19.23
C PRO A 44 -15.49 -26.12 18.11
N ASP A 45 -16.28 -26.62 17.16
CA ASP A 45 -15.83 -27.30 15.95
C ASP A 45 -14.94 -26.39 15.08
N ILE A 46 -15.31 -25.10 14.92
CA ILE A 46 -14.50 -24.13 14.17
C ILE A 46 -13.21 -23.82 14.91
N ALA A 47 -13.26 -23.66 16.23
CA ALA A 47 -12.07 -23.40 17.04
C ALA A 47 -11.10 -24.58 17.01
N GLU A 48 -11.62 -25.81 17.08
CA GLU A 48 -10.83 -27.04 16.96
C GLU A 48 -10.16 -27.13 15.59
N ALA A 49 -10.89 -26.88 14.50
CA ALA A 49 -10.34 -26.89 13.15
C ALA A 49 -9.14 -25.93 12.98
N GLN A 50 -9.08 -24.80 13.70
CA GLN A 50 -7.94 -23.89 13.62
C GLN A 50 -6.65 -24.49 14.19
N ILE A 51 -6.75 -25.32 15.23
CA ILE A 51 -5.59 -25.82 15.99
C ILE A 51 -5.20 -27.26 15.62
N THR A 52 -6.16 -28.06 15.12
CA THR A 52 -5.91 -29.45 14.71
C THR A 52 -5.60 -29.61 13.23
N SER A 53 -5.81 -28.55 12.44
CA SER A 53 -5.46 -28.55 11.00
C SER A 53 -3.99 -28.86 10.77
N THR A 54 -3.71 -29.61 9.72
CA THR A 54 -2.33 -29.89 9.31
C THR A 54 -1.63 -28.61 8.87
N PHE A 55 -0.31 -28.58 9.03
CA PHE A 55 0.53 -27.47 8.55
C PHE A 55 0.24 -27.11 7.08
N TRP A 56 0.06 -28.11 6.22
CA TRP A 56 -0.21 -27.91 4.79
C TRP A 56 -1.58 -27.28 4.52
N ALA A 57 -2.60 -27.60 5.32
CA ALA A 57 -3.92 -26.97 5.20
C ALA A 57 -3.84 -25.48 5.56
N VAL A 58 -3.12 -25.13 6.64
CA VAL A 58 -2.88 -23.75 7.05
C VAL A 58 -2.09 -23.01 5.96
N LEU A 59 -0.99 -23.59 5.47
CA LEU A 59 -0.14 -22.98 4.44
C LEU A 59 -0.91 -22.76 3.13
N GLY A 60 -1.72 -23.73 2.70
CA GLY A 60 -2.55 -23.62 1.49
C GLY A 60 -3.58 -22.50 1.61
N CYS A 61 -4.34 -22.48 2.71
CA CYS A 61 -5.32 -21.42 2.97
C CYS A 61 -4.63 -20.05 3.07
N PHE A 62 -3.49 -19.97 3.76
CA PHE A 62 -2.72 -18.73 3.92
C PHE A 62 -2.25 -18.20 2.56
N THR A 63 -1.71 -19.07 1.69
CA THR A 63 -1.21 -18.68 0.38
C THR A 63 -2.32 -18.11 -0.51
N ILE A 64 -3.48 -18.76 -0.53
CA ILE A 64 -4.64 -18.29 -1.31
C ILE A 64 -5.16 -16.96 -0.77
N LEU A 65 -5.34 -16.86 0.55
CA LEU A 65 -5.83 -15.65 1.20
C LEU A 65 -4.82 -14.50 1.07
N HIS A 66 -3.52 -14.77 1.13
CA HIS A 66 -2.46 -13.78 0.90
C HIS A 66 -2.44 -13.28 -0.55
N ALA A 67 -2.64 -14.17 -1.52
CA ALA A 67 -2.79 -13.76 -2.91
C ALA A 67 -4.00 -12.82 -3.11
N PHE A 68 -5.12 -13.11 -2.42
CA PHE A 68 -6.28 -12.23 -2.36
C PHE A 68 -5.97 -10.91 -1.64
N MET A 69 -5.18 -10.92 -0.56
CA MET A 69 -4.75 -9.68 0.10
C MET A 69 -3.92 -8.79 -0.82
N GLY A 70 -3.04 -9.37 -1.65
CA GLY A 70 -2.34 -8.62 -2.69
C GLY A 70 -3.29 -7.99 -3.73
N LEU A 71 -4.40 -8.68 -4.06
CA LEU A 71 -5.42 -8.14 -4.98
C LEU A 71 -6.17 -6.98 -4.35
N PHE A 72 -6.55 -7.17 -3.08
CA PHE A 72 -7.15 -6.11 -2.28
C PHE A 72 -6.24 -4.90 -2.21
N GLU A 73 -4.95 -5.09 -1.91
CA GLU A 73 -3.96 -4.02 -1.83
C GLU A 73 -3.88 -3.24 -3.14
N TYR A 74 -3.80 -3.92 -4.28
CA TYR A 74 -3.80 -3.28 -5.59
C TYR A 74 -4.97 -2.31 -5.78
N PHE A 75 -6.19 -2.77 -5.49
CA PHE A 75 -7.40 -1.96 -5.64
C PHE A 75 -7.55 -0.90 -4.54
N PHE A 76 -7.15 -1.23 -3.31
CA PHE A 76 -7.15 -0.31 -2.19
C PHE A 76 -6.21 0.85 -2.47
N HIS A 77 -4.98 0.58 -2.91
CA HIS A 77 -4.03 1.61 -3.26
C HIS A 77 -4.53 2.47 -4.42
N ARG A 78 -4.95 1.85 -5.53
CA ARG A 78 -5.38 2.57 -6.73
C ARG A 78 -6.66 3.39 -6.56
N TYR A 79 -7.65 2.86 -5.84
CA TYR A 79 -9.00 3.45 -5.82
C TYR A 79 -9.44 3.97 -4.47
N VAL A 80 -8.82 3.56 -3.37
CA VAL A 80 -9.10 4.14 -2.03
C VAL A 80 -8.05 5.20 -1.70
N LEU A 81 -6.76 4.88 -1.84
CA LEU A 81 -5.71 5.81 -1.44
C LEU A 81 -5.49 6.91 -2.47
N HIS A 82 -5.64 6.62 -3.77
CA HIS A 82 -5.51 7.61 -4.84
C HIS A 82 -6.83 8.25 -5.29
N SER A 83 -7.99 7.73 -4.91
CA SER A 83 -9.30 8.24 -5.36
C SER A 83 -10.34 8.36 -4.25
N VAL A 84 -11.30 9.29 -4.40
CA VAL A 84 -12.44 9.43 -3.47
C VAL A 84 -13.69 8.79 -4.07
N PHE A 85 -13.97 7.53 -3.75
CA PHE A 85 -15.34 7.03 -3.88
C PHE A 85 -16.10 7.00 -2.54
N TRP A 86 -15.40 6.93 -1.38
CA TRP A 86 -16.04 6.80 -0.06
C TRP A 86 -15.55 7.86 0.94
N ARG A 87 -16.48 8.71 1.45
CA ARG A 87 -16.21 9.79 2.44
C ARG A 87 -15.46 9.34 3.71
N PRO A 88 -15.90 8.31 4.46
CA PRO A 88 -15.13 7.71 5.56
C PRO A 88 -13.65 7.40 5.29
N LEU A 89 -13.24 7.11 4.06
CA LEU A 89 -11.85 6.82 3.71
C LEU A 89 -11.06 8.07 3.29
N GLY A 90 -11.71 9.24 3.28
CA GLY A 90 -11.08 10.53 2.94
C GLY A 90 -9.81 10.86 3.75
N PRO A 91 -9.74 10.59 5.08
CA PRO A 91 -8.50 10.77 5.83
C PRO A 91 -7.32 9.94 5.31
N MET A 92 -7.55 8.69 4.90
CA MET A 92 -6.50 7.82 4.34
C MET A 92 -5.99 8.38 3.01
N LYS A 93 -6.90 8.77 2.09
CA LYS A 93 -6.51 9.46 0.85
C LYS A 93 -5.66 10.69 1.13
N ARG A 94 -6.10 11.56 2.05
CA ARG A 94 -5.38 12.80 2.35
C ARG A 94 -3.96 12.51 2.83
N LYS A 95 -3.80 11.57 3.76
CA LYS A 95 -2.47 11.17 4.26
C LYS A 95 -1.61 10.56 3.16
N HIS A 96 -2.18 9.70 2.33
CA HIS A 96 -1.47 9.11 1.18
C HIS A 96 -1.07 10.14 0.12
N THR A 97 -1.96 11.08 -0.19
CA THR A 97 -1.67 12.18 -1.13
C THR A 97 -0.62 13.13 -0.55
N GLU A 98 -0.67 13.39 0.76
CA GLU A 98 0.35 14.15 1.49
C GLU A 98 1.71 13.47 1.37
N HIS A 99 1.79 12.15 1.59
CA HIS A 99 3.01 11.35 1.37
C HIS A 99 3.57 11.55 -0.03
N HIS A 100 2.76 11.33 -1.07
CA HIS A 100 3.16 11.56 -2.46
C HIS A 100 3.57 13.00 -2.77
N SER A 101 2.98 13.99 -2.08
CA SER A 101 3.35 15.39 -2.27
C SER A 101 4.72 15.70 -1.66
N LEU A 102 5.03 15.09 -0.51
CA LEU A 102 6.29 15.27 0.21
C LEU A 102 7.43 14.41 -0.36
N THR A 103 7.10 13.32 -1.05
CA THR A 103 8.08 12.39 -1.67
C THR A 103 8.01 12.36 -3.19
N HIS A 104 7.54 13.46 -3.80
CA HIS A 104 7.29 13.52 -5.23
C HIS A 104 8.55 13.32 -6.09
N VAL A 105 8.34 12.71 -7.26
CA VAL A 105 9.32 12.62 -8.34
C VAL A 105 8.68 13.23 -9.57
N ARG A 106 9.27 14.28 -10.14
CA ARG A 106 8.66 15.03 -11.24
C ARG A 106 9.69 15.55 -12.23
N GLU A 107 9.37 15.43 -13.51
CA GLU A 107 10.10 16.11 -14.58
C GLU A 107 9.84 17.62 -14.55
N LEU A 108 10.91 18.39 -14.64
CA LEU A 108 10.90 19.84 -14.72
C LEU A 108 10.90 20.25 -16.19
N LYS A 109 9.71 20.22 -16.82
CA LYS A 109 9.55 20.54 -18.26
C LYS A 109 10.13 21.88 -18.72
N HIS A 110 10.30 22.84 -17.81
CA HIS A 110 10.90 24.15 -18.09
C HIS A 110 12.43 24.12 -18.12
N LYS A 111 13.04 22.99 -17.77
CA LYS A 111 14.48 22.72 -17.79
C LYS A 111 14.77 21.58 -18.74
N GLN A 112 14.46 21.81 -20.01
CA GLN A 112 14.75 20.89 -21.09
C GLN A 112 16.12 21.28 -21.69
N ASP A 113 17.00 20.30 -21.90
CA ASP A 113 18.28 20.51 -22.56
C ASP A 113 18.12 20.53 -24.10
N ASP A 114 19.22 20.81 -24.81
CA ASP A 114 19.24 20.90 -26.28
C ASP A 114 18.93 19.55 -26.96
N GLU A 115 19.12 18.43 -26.25
CA GLU A 115 18.82 17.06 -26.72
C GLU A 115 17.36 16.66 -26.44
N GLY A 116 16.64 17.49 -25.69
CA GLY A 116 15.24 17.30 -25.35
C GLY A 116 14.98 16.50 -24.07
N ASN A 117 16.02 16.19 -23.29
CA ASN A 117 15.87 15.58 -21.98
C ASN A 117 15.43 16.62 -20.95
N VAL A 118 14.75 16.17 -19.91
CA VAL A 118 14.22 17.04 -18.85
C VAL A 118 14.87 16.71 -17.51
N GLU A 119 15.25 17.75 -16.76
CA GLU A 119 15.76 17.61 -15.39
C GLU A 119 14.66 17.01 -14.48
N VAL A 120 15.05 16.13 -13.56
CA VAL A 120 14.14 15.52 -12.59
C VAL A 120 14.33 16.14 -11.21
N ARG A 121 13.22 16.58 -10.61
CA ARG A 121 13.15 16.82 -9.17
C ARG A 121 12.75 15.52 -8.46
N ASN A 122 13.66 14.97 -7.67
CA ASN A 122 13.45 13.75 -6.91
C ASN A 122 13.50 14.04 -5.41
N CYS A 123 12.35 14.00 -4.74
CA CYS A 123 12.21 14.10 -3.28
C CYS A 123 11.85 12.75 -2.66
N TYR A 124 12.08 11.64 -3.36
CA TYR A 124 11.60 10.31 -3.02
C TYR A 124 12.01 9.79 -1.63
N PRO A 125 13.26 9.95 -1.14
CA PRO A 125 13.63 9.37 0.15
C PRO A 125 12.92 10.10 1.31
N ILE A 126 12.63 9.34 2.37
CA ILE A 126 12.08 9.89 3.62
C ILE A 126 13.25 10.36 4.50
N VAL A 127 13.39 11.69 4.59
CA VAL A 127 14.46 12.39 5.31
C VAL A 127 13.96 13.50 6.24
N THR A 128 12.64 13.74 6.30
CA THR A 128 12.02 14.63 7.30
C THR A 128 10.94 13.96 8.17
N PRO A 129 10.65 14.49 9.38
CA PRO A 129 9.59 13.99 10.25
C PRO A 129 8.18 14.01 9.61
N GLU A 130 7.87 14.97 8.75
CA GLU A 130 6.57 15.08 8.08
C GLU A 130 6.39 13.99 7.02
N GLN A 131 7.48 13.64 6.33
CA GLN A 131 7.48 12.54 5.36
C GLN A 131 7.19 11.21 6.05
N ILE A 132 7.88 10.90 7.17
CA ILE A 132 7.57 9.68 7.93
C ILE A 132 6.16 9.73 8.55
N GLU A 133 5.67 10.92 8.91
CA GLU A 133 4.32 11.06 9.45
C GLU A 133 3.22 10.68 8.44
N SER A 134 3.47 10.96 7.17
CA SER A 134 2.52 10.69 6.09
C SER A 134 2.71 9.31 5.45
N SER A 135 3.85 8.65 5.63
CA SER A 135 4.19 7.40 4.93
C SER A 135 3.69 6.10 5.57
N ALA A 136 3.46 6.08 6.89
CA ALA A 136 3.06 4.87 7.62
C ALA A 136 1.58 4.90 8.06
N PHE A 137 0.94 3.74 8.15
CA PHE A 137 -0.39 3.64 8.74
C PHE A 137 -0.36 3.95 10.26
N PRO A 138 -1.50 4.42 10.82
CA PRO A 138 -1.59 4.66 12.25
C PRO A 138 -1.51 3.34 13.04
N GLY A 139 -1.11 3.42 14.32
CA GLY A 139 -0.91 2.25 15.20
C GLY A 139 -2.08 1.27 15.32
N TYR A 140 -3.30 1.73 15.06
CA TYR A 140 -4.54 0.95 15.11
C TYR A 140 -4.97 0.34 13.76
N ALA A 141 -4.21 0.57 12.69
CA ALA A 141 -4.60 0.14 11.34
C ALA A 141 -4.69 -1.38 11.23
N LEU A 142 -3.76 -2.13 11.85
CA LEU A 142 -3.81 -3.60 11.83
C LEU A 142 -5.12 -4.13 12.43
N VAL A 143 -5.53 -3.66 13.62
CA VAL A 143 -6.83 -4.05 14.21
C VAL A 143 -7.99 -3.66 13.30
N SER A 144 -7.91 -2.51 12.63
CA SER A 144 -8.95 -2.05 11.70
C SER A 144 -9.07 -2.99 10.49
N PHE A 145 -7.95 -3.41 9.91
CA PHE A 145 -7.94 -4.38 8.82
C PHE A 145 -8.45 -5.75 9.29
N LEU A 146 -8.00 -6.23 10.46
CA LEU A 146 -8.48 -7.48 11.04
C LEU A 146 -10.01 -7.46 11.22
N LEU A 147 -10.57 -6.38 11.76
CA LEU A 147 -12.03 -6.18 11.86
C LEU A 147 -12.74 -6.23 10.51
N VAL A 148 -12.24 -5.49 9.51
CA VAL A 148 -12.84 -5.43 8.18
C VAL A 148 -12.81 -6.81 7.51
N PHE A 149 -11.70 -7.53 7.61
CA PHE A 149 -11.54 -8.85 7.00
C PHE A 149 -12.20 -9.97 7.79
N SER A 150 -12.52 -9.81 9.07
CA SER A 150 -13.30 -10.80 9.83
C SER A 150 -14.62 -11.13 9.15
N GLY A 151 -15.36 -10.14 8.64
CA GLY A 151 -16.65 -10.39 7.98
C GLY A 151 -16.57 -11.45 6.87
N PRO A 152 -15.80 -11.22 5.79
CA PRO A 152 -15.65 -12.21 4.73
C PRO A 152 -14.95 -13.49 5.20
N LEU A 153 -13.95 -13.43 6.09
CA LEU A 153 -13.27 -14.63 6.59
C LEU A 153 -14.22 -15.54 7.39
N ILE A 154 -15.09 -14.96 8.22
CA ILE A 154 -16.11 -15.71 8.96
C ILE A 154 -17.10 -16.35 8.00
N ALA A 155 -17.55 -15.62 6.97
CA ALA A 155 -18.44 -16.19 5.95
C ALA A 155 -17.80 -17.40 5.26
N VAL A 156 -16.53 -17.31 4.85
CA VAL A 156 -15.81 -18.44 4.23
C VAL A 156 -15.60 -19.59 5.22
N GLN A 157 -15.26 -19.29 6.48
CA GLN A 157 -15.10 -20.31 7.52
C GLN A 157 -16.40 -21.08 7.78
N LEU A 158 -17.55 -20.40 7.77
CA LEU A 158 -18.85 -21.04 7.96
C LEU A 158 -19.23 -21.94 6.77
N LEU A 159 -18.79 -21.60 5.56
CA LEU A 159 -18.96 -22.44 4.36
C LEU A 159 -18.00 -23.64 4.34
N LEU A 160 -16.82 -23.50 4.95
CA LEU A 160 -15.76 -24.50 4.97
C LEU A 160 -15.30 -24.78 6.42
N PRO A 161 -16.18 -25.34 7.28
CA PRO A 161 -15.94 -25.42 8.73
C PRO A 161 -14.74 -26.28 9.12
N GLY A 162 -14.35 -27.25 8.28
CA GLY A 162 -13.18 -28.11 8.52
C GLY A 162 -11.83 -27.52 8.12
N LEU A 163 -11.78 -26.32 7.53
CA LEU A 163 -10.53 -25.68 7.12
C LEU A 163 -10.10 -24.58 8.11
N PRO A 164 -8.80 -24.28 8.25
CA PRO A 164 -8.29 -23.27 9.17
C PRO A 164 -8.38 -21.85 8.57
N ILE A 165 -9.56 -21.47 8.05
CA ILE A 165 -9.75 -20.22 7.30
C ILE A 165 -9.50 -18.99 8.18
N LEU A 166 -9.99 -18.97 9.42
CA LEU A 166 -9.81 -17.82 10.31
C LEU A 166 -8.33 -17.64 10.70
N LEU A 167 -7.66 -18.70 11.13
CA LEU A 167 -6.24 -18.66 11.49
C LEU A 167 -5.40 -18.23 10.28
N ALA A 168 -5.53 -18.93 9.16
CA ALA A 168 -4.75 -18.65 7.96
C ALA A 168 -5.06 -17.26 7.38
N GLY A 169 -6.33 -16.86 7.40
CA GLY A 169 -6.78 -15.56 6.91
C GLY A 169 -6.27 -14.40 7.73
N TYR A 170 -6.34 -14.48 9.06
CA TYR A 170 -5.77 -13.43 9.90
C TYR A 170 -4.25 -13.38 9.81
N LEU A 171 -3.56 -14.52 9.71
CA LEU A 171 -2.12 -14.55 9.43
C LEU A 171 -1.81 -13.87 8.09
N ALA A 172 -2.61 -14.09 7.05
CA ALA A 172 -2.45 -13.44 5.75
C ALA A 172 -2.64 -11.92 5.85
N VAL A 173 -3.63 -11.44 6.61
CA VAL A 173 -3.84 -9.99 6.87
C VAL A 173 -2.64 -9.39 7.60
N VAL A 174 -2.20 -10.02 8.70
CA VAL A 174 -1.04 -9.56 9.50
C VAL A 174 0.22 -9.53 8.65
N PHE A 175 0.49 -10.60 7.92
CA PHE A 175 1.66 -10.71 7.06
C PHE A 175 1.63 -9.67 5.93
N SER A 176 0.48 -9.48 5.27
CA SER A 176 0.32 -8.45 4.23
C SER A 176 0.56 -7.05 4.77
N TYR A 177 -0.02 -6.73 5.93
CA TYR A 177 0.17 -5.43 6.59
C TYR A 177 1.63 -5.19 6.97
N ALA A 178 2.27 -6.18 7.62
CA ALA A 178 3.67 -6.08 8.02
C ALA A 178 4.60 -5.95 6.81
N LEU A 179 4.36 -6.75 5.77
CA LEU A 179 5.14 -6.72 4.54
C LEU A 179 5.00 -5.38 3.82
N TYR A 180 3.77 -4.86 3.74
CA TYR A 180 3.50 -3.53 3.17
C TYR A 180 4.33 -2.45 3.88
N GLU A 181 4.20 -2.33 5.21
CA GLU A 181 4.85 -1.27 5.99
C GLU A 181 6.39 -1.36 5.91
N VAL A 182 6.94 -2.57 6.10
CA VAL A 182 8.40 -2.78 6.08
C VAL A 182 8.96 -2.53 4.67
N LYS A 183 8.32 -3.06 3.63
CA LYS A 183 8.78 -2.85 2.26
C LYS A 183 8.68 -1.38 1.86
N HIS A 184 7.58 -0.71 2.20
CA HIS A 184 7.41 0.72 1.96
C HIS A 184 8.52 1.55 2.60
N ALA A 185 8.83 1.29 3.88
CA ALA A 185 9.89 1.97 4.60
C ALA A 185 11.26 1.76 3.93
N VAL A 186 11.59 0.52 3.57
CA VAL A 186 12.86 0.18 2.90
C VAL A 186 12.96 0.84 1.51
N GLU A 187 11.86 0.86 0.75
CA GLU A 187 11.81 1.49 -0.58
C GLU A 187 12.10 2.98 -0.55
N HIS A 188 11.80 3.64 0.56
CA HIS A 188 12.05 5.07 0.78
C HIS A 188 13.40 5.40 1.43
N ASN A 189 14.30 4.41 1.59
CA ASN A 189 15.67 4.70 2.00
C ASN A 189 16.40 5.60 0.98
N ASP A 190 17.44 6.31 1.45
CA ASP A 190 18.23 7.22 0.63
C ASP A 190 18.88 6.53 -0.58
N TYR A 191 18.90 7.25 -1.71
CA TYR A 191 19.47 6.72 -2.94
C TYR A 191 20.97 6.48 -2.81
N TYR A 192 21.73 7.47 -2.36
CA TYR A 192 23.20 7.41 -2.42
C TYR A 192 23.79 6.41 -1.43
N SER A 193 23.31 6.41 -0.19
CA SER A 193 23.82 5.59 0.90
C SER A 193 23.27 4.16 0.90
N PHE A 194 22.01 3.95 0.50
CA PHE A 194 21.37 2.64 0.56
C PHE A 194 21.21 2.00 -0.81
N TRP A 195 20.57 2.68 -1.77
CA TRP A 195 20.14 2.02 -3.02
C TRP A 195 21.22 1.94 -4.10
N LYS A 196 21.97 3.01 -4.34
CA LYS A 196 23.04 3.09 -5.35
C LYS A 196 23.99 1.88 -5.30
N PRO A 197 24.62 1.54 -4.15
CA PRO A 197 25.53 0.38 -4.11
C PRO A 197 24.85 -0.97 -4.37
N ARG A 198 23.52 -1.08 -4.20
CA ARG A 198 22.74 -2.31 -4.46
C ARG A 198 22.30 -2.38 -5.91
N ILE A 199 21.83 -1.26 -6.47
CA ILE A 199 21.38 -1.11 -7.85
C ILE A 199 22.53 -1.35 -8.82
N GLU A 200 23.70 -0.78 -8.55
CA GLU A 200 24.91 -0.96 -9.38
C GLU A 200 25.36 -2.43 -9.45
N ARG A 201 25.01 -3.25 -8.46
CA ARG A 201 25.37 -4.67 -8.39
C ARG A 201 24.31 -5.61 -8.94
N SER A 202 23.05 -5.17 -9.08
CA SER A 202 21.96 -6.07 -9.42
C SER A 202 20.77 -5.39 -10.09
N ARG A 203 20.36 -5.97 -11.22
CA ARG A 203 19.09 -5.63 -11.89
C ARG A 203 17.88 -5.89 -11.00
N PHE A 204 17.96 -6.84 -10.08
CA PHE A 204 16.88 -7.09 -9.12
C PHE A 204 16.64 -5.88 -8.20
N PHE A 205 17.70 -5.33 -7.60
CA PHE A 205 17.59 -4.15 -6.74
C PHE A 205 17.22 -2.89 -7.54
N ARG A 206 17.72 -2.77 -8.79
CA ARG A 206 17.25 -1.73 -9.71
C ARG A 206 15.73 -1.80 -9.89
N SER A 207 15.20 -2.99 -10.18
CA SER A 207 13.77 -3.17 -10.38
C SER A 207 12.96 -2.94 -9.11
N TRP A 208 13.46 -3.39 -7.95
CA TRP A 208 12.81 -3.15 -6.66
C TRP A 208 12.67 -1.65 -6.40
N TYR A 209 13.79 -0.92 -6.40
CA TYR A 209 13.78 0.51 -6.14
C TYR A 209 12.94 1.28 -7.16
N ALA A 210 13.12 0.96 -8.45
CA ALA A 210 12.40 1.62 -9.52
C ALA A 210 10.90 1.39 -9.45
N PHE A 211 10.43 0.25 -8.96
CA PHE A 211 9.01 -0.05 -8.91
C PHE A 211 8.23 1.01 -8.13
N HIS A 212 8.59 1.25 -6.87
CA HIS A 212 7.90 2.24 -6.05
C HIS A 212 8.31 3.69 -6.36
N LEU A 213 9.57 3.92 -6.78
CA LEU A 213 9.98 5.23 -7.33
C LEU A 213 9.07 5.68 -8.48
N MET A 214 8.80 4.77 -9.43
CA MET A 214 7.95 5.07 -10.57
C MET A 214 6.48 5.22 -10.18
N HIS A 215 6.02 4.60 -9.10
CA HIS A 215 4.70 4.88 -8.54
C HIS A 215 4.59 6.33 -8.07
N HIS A 216 5.63 6.87 -7.42
CA HIS A 216 5.69 8.28 -7.00
C HIS A 216 5.80 9.26 -8.16
N SER A 217 6.43 8.86 -9.26
CA SER A 217 6.45 9.64 -10.50
C SER A 217 5.12 9.58 -11.25
N ARG A 218 4.47 8.40 -11.25
CA ARG A 218 3.28 8.07 -12.03
C ARG A 218 2.31 7.24 -11.19
N ILE A 219 1.46 7.90 -10.42
CA ILE A 219 0.54 7.26 -9.44
C ILE A 219 -0.39 6.17 -10.01
N ARG A 220 -0.51 6.03 -11.33
CA ARG A 220 -1.35 5.01 -12.01
C ARG A 220 -0.61 3.72 -12.36
N VAL A 221 0.66 3.59 -12.07
CA VAL A 221 1.42 2.34 -12.26
C VAL A 221 1.93 1.81 -10.94
N ASN A 222 2.40 0.56 -10.91
CA ASN A 222 3.12 -0.03 -9.78
C ASN A 222 2.39 0.09 -8.44
N GLN A 223 1.16 -0.43 -8.36
CA GLN A 223 0.30 -0.25 -7.19
C GLN A 223 0.70 -1.16 -6.01
N ALA A 224 1.36 -2.28 -6.25
CA ALA A 224 1.74 -3.20 -5.19
C ALA A 224 2.94 -2.71 -4.37
N ILE A 225 2.73 -2.42 -3.10
CA ILE A 225 3.81 -2.30 -2.12
C ILE A 225 4.13 -3.68 -1.57
N GLY A 226 3.25 -4.29 -0.77
CA GLY A 226 3.44 -5.62 -0.20
C GLY A 226 3.24 -6.73 -1.24
N GLY A 227 2.25 -6.57 -2.12
CA GLY A 227 1.94 -7.50 -3.20
C GLY A 227 1.71 -8.93 -2.72
N VAL A 228 1.95 -9.90 -3.60
CA VAL A 228 1.92 -11.32 -3.25
C VAL A 228 3.35 -11.77 -2.97
N PHE A 229 3.70 -11.83 -1.69
CA PHE A 229 5.07 -12.12 -1.22
C PHE A 229 6.12 -11.15 -1.79
N ALA A 230 5.84 -9.85 -1.76
CA ALA A 230 6.66 -8.78 -2.35
C ALA A 230 6.73 -8.80 -3.88
N LEU A 231 5.98 -9.67 -4.54
CA LEU A 231 5.87 -9.71 -6.00
C LEU A 231 4.66 -8.89 -6.47
N PRO A 232 4.80 -8.07 -7.53
CA PRO A 232 3.74 -7.23 -8.05
C PRO A 232 2.83 -8.01 -9.02
N ILE A 233 2.35 -9.19 -8.59
CA ILE A 233 1.58 -10.12 -9.43
C ILE A 233 0.40 -9.41 -10.08
N TRP A 234 -0.33 -8.59 -9.32
CA TRP A 234 -1.52 -7.92 -9.82
C TRP A 234 -1.20 -6.78 -10.79
N ASP A 235 -0.06 -6.10 -10.65
CA ASP A 235 0.40 -5.16 -11.66
C ASP A 235 0.76 -5.85 -12.98
N TRP A 236 1.35 -7.05 -12.95
CA TRP A 236 1.55 -7.85 -14.16
C TRP A 236 0.21 -8.30 -14.78
N VAL A 237 -0.70 -8.81 -13.94
CA VAL A 237 -2.03 -9.26 -14.36
C VAL A 237 -2.85 -8.12 -14.95
N PHE A 238 -2.67 -6.88 -14.48
CA PHE A 238 -3.45 -5.74 -14.95
C PHE A 238 -2.72 -4.82 -15.95
N GLY A 239 -1.45 -5.11 -16.25
CA GLY A 239 -0.65 -4.33 -17.19
C GLY A 239 -0.29 -2.94 -16.66
N THR A 240 -0.08 -2.82 -15.34
CA THR A 240 0.34 -1.58 -14.67
C THR A 240 1.75 -1.65 -14.11
N TYR A 241 2.50 -2.72 -14.40
CA TYR A 241 3.92 -2.79 -14.09
C TYR A 241 4.72 -1.91 -15.06
N PHE A 242 5.52 -0.98 -14.54
CA PHE A 242 6.31 -0.05 -15.33
C PHE A 242 7.66 0.25 -14.71
N ILE A 243 8.72 -0.06 -15.43
CA ILE A 243 10.10 0.31 -15.07
C ILE A 243 10.78 0.83 -16.34
N PRO A 244 11.04 2.14 -16.45
CA PRO A 244 11.68 2.69 -17.62
C PRO A 244 13.18 2.36 -17.65
N GLU A 245 13.79 2.51 -18.82
CA GLU A 245 15.24 2.37 -19.00
C GLU A 245 16.00 3.50 -18.28
N HIS A 246 15.53 4.74 -18.45
CA HIS A 246 16.05 5.92 -17.78
C HIS A 246 15.26 6.15 -16.50
N LEU A 247 15.87 5.87 -15.34
CA LEU A 247 15.22 6.11 -14.06
C LEU A 247 15.31 7.61 -13.69
N PRO A 248 14.24 8.19 -13.12
CA PRO A 248 14.25 9.57 -12.63
C PRO A 248 14.98 9.66 -11.28
N LEU A 249 16.27 9.33 -11.28
CA LEU A 249 17.15 9.37 -10.11
C LEU A 249 17.44 10.83 -9.68
N PRO A 250 17.97 11.05 -8.46
CA PRO A 250 18.48 12.37 -8.08
C PRO A 250 19.46 12.91 -9.13
N GLU A 251 19.30 14.18 -9.49
CA GLU A 251 20.16 14.89 -10.46
C GLU A 251 20.13 14.34 -11.89
N ALA A 252 19.25 13.38 -12.21
CA ALA A 252 19.13 12.83 -13.55
C ALA A 252 18.40 13.78 -14.50
N THR A 253 18.80 13.75 -15.77
CA THR A 253 17.96 14.14 -16.91
C THR A 253 17.40 12.88 -17.56
N VAL A 254 16.13 12.92 -17.97
CA VAL A 254 15.46 11.78 -18.60
C VAL A 254 14.77 12.18 -19.90
N PRO A 255 14.75 11.30 -20.92
CA PRO A 255 13.92 11.53 -22.11
C PRO A 255 12.43 11.43 -21.73
N PRO A 256 11.57 12.42 -22.02
CA PRO A 256 10.16 12.40 -21.65
C PRO A 256 9.38 11.17 -22.12
N GLU A 257 9.70 10.66 -23.30
CA GLU A 257 9.12 9.46 -23.91
C GLU A 257 9.43 8.19 -23.12
N SER A 258 10.57 8.14 -22.44
CA SER A 258 10.92 7.02 -21.57
C SER A 258 10.05 6.96 -20.32
N GLN A 259 9.37 8.07 -19.96
CA GLN A 259 8.55 8.20 -18.75
C GLN A 259 7.05 8.03 -19.02
N VAL A 260 6.68 7.48 -20.19
CA VAL A 260 5.29 7.19 -20.56
C VAL A 260 4.89 5.82 -20.03
N PRO A 261 3.94 5.73 -19.10
CA PRO A 261 3.49 4.45 -18.57
C PRO A 261 2.72 3.63 -19.62
N PRO A 262 2.72 2.28 -19.50
CA PRO A 262 1.92 1.44 -20.38
C PRO A 262 0.43 1.69 -20.20
N GLU A 263 -0.35 1.39 -21.24
CA GLU A 263 -1.81 1.38 -21.10
C GLU A 263 -2.26 0.16 -20.30
N PRO A 264 -3.05 0.35 -19.23
CA PRO A 264 -3.53 -0.77 -18.45
C PRO A 264 -4.58 -1.58 -19.22
N ARG A 265 -4.84 -2.82 -18.77
CA ARG A 265 -5.83 -3.69 -19.40
C ARG A 265 -7.22 -3.07 -19.39
N ARG A 266 -8.08 -3.51 -20.32
CA ARG A 266 -9.43 -2.96 -20.55
C ARG A 266 -10.27 -2.81 -19.28
N ILE A 267 -10.23 -3.80 -18.38
CA ILE A 267 -10.98 -3.77 -17.11
C ILE A 267 -10.54 -2.61 -16.21
N ILE A 268 -9.23 -2.36 -16.11
CA ILE A 268 -8.69 -1.25 -15.32
C ILE A 268 -9.02 0.09 -15.98
N ARG A 269 -8.90 0.21 -17.32
CA ARG A 269 -9.31 1.44 -18.02
C ARG A 269 -10.78 1.77 -17.80
N TRP A 270 -11.64 0.74 -17.81
CA TRP A 270 -13.06 0.91 -17.52
C TRP A 270 -13.28 1.38 -16.09
N LEU A 271 -12.66 0.75 -15.10
CA LEU A 271 -12.73 1.16 -13.68
C LEU A 271 -12.20 2.59 -13.48
N ASP A 272 -11.03 2.92 -14.05
CA ASP A 272 -10.47 4.27 -14.02
C ASP A 272 -11.47 5.30 -14.57
N SER A 273 -12.18 4.98 -15.66
CA SER A 273 -13.20 5.85 -16.24
C SER A 273 -14.43 6.04 -15.33
N LEU A 274 -14.85 5.00 -14.62
CA LEU A 274 -15.95 5.08 -13.65
C LEU A 274 -15.56 5.95 -12.46
N VAL A 275 -14.34 5.75 -11.97
CA VAL A 275 -13.79 6.49 -10.85
C VAL A 275 -13.62 7.97 -11.20
N ALA A 276 -13.07 8.29 -12.38
CA ALA A 276 -12.96 9.68 -12.85
C ALA A 276 -14.33 10.37 -12.91
N LYS A 277 -15.34 9.71 -13.50
CA LYS A 277 -16.73 10.23 -13.53
C LYS A 277 -17.30 10.44 -12.13
N ALA A 278 -16.96 9.58 -11.17
CA ALA A 278 -17.41 9.73 -9.79
C ALA A 278 -16.74 10.93 -9.09
N GLU A 279 -15.44 11.11 -9.28
CA GLU A 279 -14.70 12.25 -8.73
C GLU A 279 -15.20 13.58 -9.31
N ASP A 280 -15.43 13.66 -10.62
CA ASP A 280 -15.98 14.85 -11.28
C ASP A 280 -17.33 15.26 -10.68
N ARG A 281 -18.21 14.28 -10.40
CA ARG A 281 -19.50 14.53 -9.73
C ARG A 281 -19.31 15.08 -8.32
N ILE A 282 -18.34 14.58 -7.57
CA ILE A 282 -18.05 15.06 -6.21
C ILE A 282 -17.52 16.49 -6.26
N VAL A 283 -16.59 16.80 -7.16
CA VAL A 283 -16.04 18.14 -7.36
C VAL A 283 -17.13 19.13 -7.76
N ALA A 284 -17.97 18.77 -8.74
CA ALA A 284 -19.08 19.60 -9.19
C ALA A 284 -20.07 19.91 -8.05
N ARG A 285 -20.41 18.90 -7.23
CA ARG A 285 -21.27 19.08 -6.04
C ARG A 285 -20.65 20.05 -5.03
N ARG A 286 -19.34 19.93 -4.75
CA ARG A 286 -18.62 20.83 -3.85
C ARG A 286 -18.59 22.27 -4.36
N LYS A 287 -18.29 22.46 -5.66
CA LYS A 287 -18.31 23.78 -6.30
C LYS A 287 -19.69 24.42 -6.19
N LYS A 288 -20.76 23.68 -6.48
CA LYS A 288 -22.14 24.17 -6.34
C LYS A 288 -22.49 24.55 -4.90
N ALA A 289 -22.08 23.75 -3.91
CA ALA A 289 -22.30 24.05 -2.50
C ALA A 289 -21.55 25.32 -2.05
N ALA A 290 -20.30 25.48 -2.48
CA ALA A 290 -19.49 26.67 -2.17
C ALA A 290 -20.09 27.95 -2.77
N LEU A 291 -20.58 27.89 -4.02
CA LEU A 291 -21.25 29.02 -4.67
C LEU A 291 -22.54 29.43 -3.95
N ARG A 292 -23.35 28.46 -3.49
CA ARG A 292 -24.56 28.74 -2.70
C ARG A 292 -24.24 29.42 -1.37
N ALA A 293 -23.24 28.90 -0.65
CA ALA A 293 -22.79 29.49 0.60
C ALA A 293 -22.21 30.91 0.42
N ALA A 294 -21.67 31.23 -0.76
CA ALA A 294 -21.19 32.56 -1.08
C ALA A 294 -22.32 33.53 -1.47
N SER A 295 -23.41 33.06 -2.09
CA SER A 295 -24.58 33.91 -2.42
C SER A 295 -25.49 34.22 -1.23
N GLU A 296 -25.34 33.49 -0.13
CA GLU A 296 -26.10 33.68 1.12
C GLU A 296 -25.38 34.62 2.11
N ARG A 297 -24.20 35.14 1.75
CA ARG A 297 -23.43 36.14 2.52
C ARG A 297 -23.52 37.50 1.86
#